data_AF-A0A351A1I3-F1
#
_entry.id   AF-A0A351A1I3-F1
#
_cell.length_a   1.000
_cell.length_b   1.000
_cell.length_c   1.000
_cell.angle_alpha   90.00
_cell.angle_beta   90.00
_cell.angle_gamma   90.00
#
_symmetry.space_group_name_H-M   'P 1'
#
loop_
_entity.id
_entity.type
_entity.pdbx_description
1 polymer ?
#
loop_
_entity_poly.entity_id
_entity_poly.type
_entity_poly.pdbx_seq_one_letter_code
_entity_poly.pdbx_strand_id
1 'polypeptide(L)' 'DGHGIILRSIWDVGPSLASGELVRVLPDYAQEADVYAVYPSRLSHSAKLRVCVEFLEAWFKASAPQQG' A
#
# COMPACT_ATOMS: atom_id res chain seq x y z
N ASP A 1 7.94 -25.42 -3.63
CA ASP A 1 6.72 -25.87 -4.35
C ASP A 1 5.86 -24.67 -4.69
N GLY A 2 5.88 -24.22 -5.95
CA GLY A 2 5.08 -23.06 -6.38
C GLY A 2 3.59 -23.38 -6.33
N HIS A 3 2.86 -22.72 -5.43
CA HIS A 3 1.44 -23.02 -5.14
C HIS A 3 0.45 -22.33 -6.11
N GLY A 4 0.94 -21.65 -7.15
CA GLY A 4 0.13 -21.03 -8.20
C GLY A 4 0.30 -19.51 -8.27
N ILE A 5 -0.71 -18.85 -8.86
CA ILE A 5 -0.76 -17.41 -9.11
C ILE A 5 -1.66 -16.75 -8.06
N ILE A 6 -1.22 -15.63 -7.52
CA ILE A 6 -1.97 -14.83 -6.53
C ILE A 6 -1.97 -13.36 -6.93
N LEU A 7 -3.06 -12.64 -6.62
CA LEU A 7 -3.10 -11.18 -6.67
C LEU A 7 -2.66 -10.63 -5.31
N ARG A 8 -1.53 -9.90 -5.28
CA ARG A 8 -0.98 -9.29 -4.07
C ARG A 8 -0.53 -7.87 -4.34
N SER A 9 -0.52 -7.07 -3.29
CA SER A 9 -0.04 -5.71 -3.35
C SER A 9 1.49 -5.64 -3.41
N ILE A 10 2.00 -4.64 -4.11
CA ILE A 10 3.44 -4.49 -4.34
C ILE A 10 4.24 -4.25 -3.05
N TRP A 11 3.65 -3.59 -2.05
CA TRP A 11 4.30 -3.33 -0.77
C TRP A 11 4.53 -4.59 0.07
N ASP A 12 3.80 -5.65 -0.23
CA ASP A 12 3.86 -6.92 0.51
C ASP A 12 4.80 -7.92 -0.19
N VAL A 13 4.74 -8.00 -1.53
CA VAL A 13 5.58 -8.93 -2.31
C VAL A 13 6.83 -8.31 -2.95
N GLY A 14 7.05 -7.01 -2.76
CA GLY A 14 8.16 -6.26 -3.36
C GLY A 14 9.54 -6.91 -3.19
N PRO A 15 9.94 -7.34 -1.98
CA PRO A 15 11.21 -8.03 -1.77
C PRO A 15 11.33 -9.35 -2.55
N SER A 16 10.26 -10.14 -2.63
CA SER A 16 10.25 -11.42 -3.37
C SER A 16 10.25 -11.21 -4.88
N LEU A 17 9.65 -10.12 -5.38
CA LEU A 17 9.79 -9.72 -6.79
C LEU A 17 11.22 -9.26 -7.09
N ALA A 18 11.84 -8.50 -6.18
CA ALA A 18 13.21 -8.02 -6.35
C ALA A 18 14.24 -9.16 -6.28
N SER A 19 14.01 -10.19 -5.46
CA SER A 19 14.88 -11.37 -5.35
C SER A 19 14.66 -12.40 -6.48
N GLY A 20 13.58 -12.28 -7.24
CA GLY A 20 13.19 -13.25 -8.27
C GLY A 20 12.49 -14.51 -7.74
N GLU A 21 12.17 -14.55 -6.45
CA GLU A 21 11.34 -15.61 -5.85
C GLU A 21 9.91 -15.58 -6.40
N LEU A 22 9.41 -14.38 -6.73
CA LEU A 22 8.15 -14.16 -7.44
C LEU A 22 8.41 -13.49 -8.79
N VAL A 23 7.52 -13.77 -9.75
CA VAL A 23 7.54 -13.19 -11.08
C VAL A 23 6.18 -12.55 -11.37
N ARG A 24 6.17 -11.31 -11.87
CA ARG A 24 4.95 -10.63 -12.30
C ARG A 24 4.44 -11.28 -13.58
N VAL A 25 3.18 -11.72 -13.55
CA VAL A 25 2.43 -12.21 -14.71
C VAL A 25 1.28 -11.25 -15.02
N LEU A 26 0.83 -11.21 -16.27
CA LEU A 26 -0.29 -10.36 -16.72
C LEU A 26 -0.10 -8.87 -16.37
N PRO A 27 0.98 -8.21 -16.84
CA PRO A 27 1.33 -6.85 -16.42
C PRO A 27 0.24 -5.80 -16.74
N ASP A 28 -0.59 -6.04 -17.73
CA ASP A 28 -1.68 -5.13 -18.15
C ASP A 28 -2.90 -5.18 -17.22
N TYR A 29 -2.90 -6.10 -16.23
CA TYR A 29 -3.99 -6.27 -15.28
C TYR A 29 -3.54 -5.85 -13.89
N ALA A 30 -4.19 -4.83 -13.34
CA ALA A 30 -3.91 -4.31 -12.01
C ALA A 30 -5.20 -3.93 -11.28
N GLN A 31 -5.14 -3.92 -9.95
CA GLN A 31 -6.21 -3.41 -9.10
C GLN A 31 -5.62 -2.40 -8.14
N GLU A 32 -6.32 -1.26 -7.97
CA GLU A 32 -5.96 -0.27 -6.96
C GLU A 32 -6.04 -0.88 -5.57
N ALA A 33 -5.08 -0.50 -4.75
CA ALA A 33 -4.97 -0.98 -3.39
C ALA A 33 -4.75 0.27 -2.51
N ASP A 34 -5.82 1.02 -2.32
CA ASP A 34 -5.78 2.25 -1.56
C ASP A 34 -5.81 1.98 -0.05
N VAL A 35 -5.15 2.85 0.72
CA VAL A 35 -5.19 2.83 2.19
C VAL A 35 -6.07 3.98 2.68
N TYR A 36 -7.08 3.66 3.48
CA TYR A 36 -8.02 4.64 4.03
C TYR A 36 -7.90 4.74 5.56
N ALA A 37 -7.87 5.97 6.07
CA ALA A 37 -8.02 6.23 7.50
C ALA A 37 -9.51 6.36 7.85
N VAL A 38 -10.03 5.44 8.67
CA VAL A 38 -11.43 5.42 9.10
C VAL A 38 -11.53 5.82 10.57
N TYR A 39 -12.37 6.79 10.89
CA TYR A 39 -12.57 7.30 12.24
C TYR A 39 -14.02 7.80 12.45
N PRO A 40 -14.58 7.68 13.66
CA PRO A 40 -16.01 7.89 13.91
C PRO A 40 -16.44 9.37 13.99
N SER A 41 -15.52 10.30 14.22
CA SER A 41 -15.81 11.73 14.41
C SER A 41 -15.15 12.58 13.33
N ARG A 42 -15.72 13.76 12.99
CA ARG A 42 -15.07 14.67 12.03
C ARG A 42 -13.64 14.97 12.50
N LEU A 43 -12.67 14.86 11.60
CA LEU A 43 -11.25 15.05 11.87
C LEU A 43 -10.96 16.42 12.52
N SER A 44 -11.77 17.42 12.19
CA SER A 44 -11.73 18.78 12.75
C SER A 44 -11.98 18.86 14.27
N HIS A 45 -12.60 17.85 14.88
CA HIS A 45 -12.93 17.87 16.32
C HIS A 45 -11.75 17.48 17.22
N SER A 46 -10.68 16.90 16.68
CA SER A 46 -9.52 16.48 17.47
C SER A 46 -8.22 16.88 16.79
N ALA A 47 -7.54 17.88 17.35
CA ALA A 47 -6.24 18.32 16.86
C ALA A 47 -5.21 17.17 16.86
N LYS A 48 -5.24 16.29 17.87
CA LYS A 48 -4.33 15.13 17.94
C LYS A 48 -4.62 14.12 16.83
N LEU A 49 -5.90 13.82 16.58
CA LEU A 49 -6.28 12.88 15.52
C LEU A 49 -5.91 13.44 14.14
N ARG A 50 -6.18 14.73 13.91
CA ARG A 50 -5.80 15.42 12.67
C ARG A 50 -4.31 15.31 12.40
N VAL A 51 -3.47 15.70 13.36
CA VAL A 51 -2.00 15.65 13.20
C VAL A 51 -1.51 14.21 13.00
N CYS A 52 -2.13 13.22 13.65
CA CYS A 52 -1.79 11.81 13.44
C CYS A 52 -2.11 11.34 12.00
N VAL A 53 -3.31 11.65 11.50
CA VAL A 53 -3.71 11.29 10.14
C VAL A 53 -2.85 12.02 9.10
N GLU A 54 -2.59 13.31 9.29
CA GLU A 54 -1.69 14.09 8.41
C GLU A 54 -0.27 13.51 8.38
N PHE A 55 0.26 13.09 9.54
CA PHE A 55 1.55 12.41 9.61
C PHE A 55 1.55 11.09 8.83
N LEU A 56 0.53 10.25 9.02
CA LEU A 56 0.43 8.97 8.33
C LEU A 56 0.29 9.15 6.81
N GLU A 57 -0.53 10.10 6.36
CA GLU A 57 -0.67 10.43 4.93
C GLU A 57 0.67 10.85 4.33
N ALA A 58 1.41 11.74 5.01
CA ALA A 58 2.73 12.17 4.54
C ALA A 58 3.72 11.00 4.52
N TRP A 59 3.72 10.16 5.55
CA TRP A 59 4.59 8.99 5.66
C TRP A 59 4.32 7.95 4.58
N PHE A 60 3.05 7.62 4.31
CA PHE A 60 2.69 6.69 3.23
C PHE A 60 3.02 7.24 1.85
N LYS A 61 2.85 8.54 1.60
CA LYS A 61 3.27 9.18 0.34
C LYS A 61 4.78 9.10 0.11
N ALA A 62 5.58 9.24 1.18
CA ALA A 62 7.04 9.12 1.10
C ALA A 62 7.52 7.67 1.00
N SER A 63 6.76 6.71 1.52
CA SER A 63 7.15 5.29 1.60
C SER A 63 6.57 4.43 0.48
N ALA A 64 5.64 4.97 -0.31
CA ALA A 64 5.11 4.28 -1.47
C ALA A 64 6.25 4.00 -2.46
N PRO A 65 6.50 2.73 -2.86
CA PRO A 65 7.46 2.45 -3.91
C PRO A 65 7.02 3.23 -5.15
N GLN A 66 7.93 4.05 -5.71
CA GLN A 66 7.68 4.79 -6.95
C GLN A 66 7.31 3.77 -8.03
N GLN A 67 6.02 3.69 -8.36
CA GLN A 67 5.51 2.86 -9.43
C GLN A 67 5.99 3.48 -10.74
N GLY A 68 7.07 2.94 -11.29
CA GLY A 68 7.51 3.13 -12.67
C GLY A 68 6.99 2.01 -13.55
#